data_AF-A0A7J4PC28-F1
#
_entry.id   AF-A0A7J4PC28-F1
#
_cell.length_a   1.000
_cell.length_b   1.000
_cell.length_c   1.000
_cell.angle_alpha   90.00
_cell.angle_beta   90.00
_cell.angle_gamma   90.00
#
_symmetry.space_group_name_H-M   'P 1'
#
loop_
_entity.id
_entity.type
_entity.pdbx_description
1 polymer ?
#
loop_
_entity_poly.entity_id
_entity_poly.type
_entity_poly.pdbx_seq_one_letter_code
_entity_poly.pdbx_strand_id
1 'polypeptide(L)' 'MNNKERFFASLTLKEVDRVSVACPLQTGTVEQMEETNAFWPEAHYDPQQMAKLAL' A
#
# COMPACT_ATOMS: atom_id res chain seq x y z
N MET A 1 0.88 4.45 -18.67
CA MET A 1 0.41 5.20 -17.48
C MET A 1 1.28 4.82 -16.29
N ASN A 2 1.51 5.71 -15.32
CA ASN A 2 2.15 5.33 -14.05
C ASN A 2 1.12 4.72 -13.06
N ASN A 3 1.58 4.21 -11.91
CA ASN A 3 0.71 3.54 -10.94
C ASN A 3 -0.40 4.46 -10.41
N LYS A 4 -0.07 5.72 -10.12
CA LYS A 4 -1.02 6.73 -9.65
C LYS A 4 -2.11 6.99 -10.69
N GLU A 5 -1.71 7.30 -11.93
CA GLU A 5 -2.62 7.57 -13.04
C GLU A 5 -3.57 6.40 -13.30
N ARG A 6 -3.03 5.18 -13.35
CA ARG A 6 -3.82 3.96 -13.60
C ARG A 6 -4.85 3.71 -12.50
N PHE A 7 -4.45 3.82 -11.24
CA PHE A 7 -5.37 3.61 -10.12
C PHE A 7 -6.55 4.60 -10.16
N PHE A 8 -6.28 5.89 -10.34
CA PHE A 8 -7.33 6.90 -10.44
C PHE A 8 -8.21 6.72 -11.69
N ALA A 9 -7.63 6.36 -12.82
CA ALA A 9 -8.38 6.07 -14.04
C ALA A 9 -9.31 4.86 -13.87
N SER A 10 -8.83 3.77 -13.23
CA SER A 10 -9.65 2.59 -12.92
C SER A 10 -10.83 2.94 -12.01
N LEU A 11 -10.62 3.76 -10.97
CA LEU A 11 -11.69 4.19 -10.06
C LEU A 11 -12.73 5.11 -10.73
N THR A 12 -12.33 5.83 -11.77
CA THR A 12 -13.18 6.78 -12.49
C THR A 12 -13.70 6.24 -13.83
N LEU A 13 -13.58 4.93 -14.06
CA LEU A 13 -14.04 4.23 -15.26
C LEU A 13 -13.50 4.80 -16.58
N LYS A 14 -12.26 5.30 -16.55
CA LYS A 14 -11.52 5.75 -17.74
C LYS A 14 -10.75 4.58 -18.37
N GLU A 15 -10.34 4.74 -19.62
CA GLU A 15 -9.44 3.79 -20.27
C GLU A 15 -8.11 3.64 -19.50
N VAL A 16 -7.64 2.41 -19.42
CA VAL A 16 -6.37 2.05 -18.77
C VAL A 16 -5.57 1.11 -19.66
N ASP A 17 -4.24 1.20 -19.57
CA ASP A 17 -3.32 0.31 -20.29
C ASP A 17 -3.36 -1.14 -19.77
N ARG A 18 -3.75 -1.33 -18.51
CA ARG A 18 -4.06 -2.61 -17.85
C ARG A 18 -4.85 -2.38 -16.56
N VAL A 19 -5.41 -3.44 -15.98
CA VAL A 19 -6.09 -3.38 -14.67
C VAL A 19 -5.13 -2.97 -13.55
N SER A 20 -5.57 -2.08 -12.65
CA SER A 20 -4.83 -1.73 -11.45
C SER A 20 -4.89 -2.86 -10.41
N VAL A 21 -3.76 -3.15 -9.76
CA VAL A 21 -3.64 -4.21 -8.74
C VAL A 21 -3.18 -3.61 -7.39
N ALA A 22 -3.70 -2.43 -7.05
CA ALA A 22 -3.48 -1.84 -5.73
C ALA A 22 -4.38 -2.52 -4.69
N CYS A 23 -3.90 -2.69 -3.45
CA CYS A 23 -4.72 -3.15 -2.33
C CYS A 23 -5.38 -1.92 -1.67
N PRO A 24 -6.72 -1.77 -1.70
CA PRO A 24 -7.41 -0.66 -1.05
C PRO A 24 -7.70 -0.90 0.44
N LEU A 25 -7.25 -2.03 0.99
CA LEU A 25 -7.44 -2.43 2.38
C LEU A 25 -6.09 -2.41 3.13
N GLN A 26 -6.06 -2.92 4.35
CA GLN A 26 -4.84 -3.05 5.14
C GLN A 26 -3.83 -3.97 4.42
N THR A 27 -2.55 -3.59 4.39
CA THR A 27 -1.50 -4.33 3.66
C THR A 27 -0.46 -5.00 4.55
N GLY A 28 -0.40 -4.69 5.84
CA GLY A 28 0.63 -5.20 6.73
C GLY A 28 0.54 -6.71 6.97
N THR A 29 1.65 -7.41 6.79
CA THR A 29 1.82 -8.83 7.12
C THR A 29 2.95 -9.02 8.14
N VAL A 30 2.96 -10.16 8.84
CA VAL A 30 4.03 -10.48 9.81
C VAL A 30 5.41 -10.57 9.13
N GLU A 31 5.48 -11.14 7.92
CA GLU A 31 6.71 -11.22 7.13
C GLU A 31 7.26 -9.82 6.80
N GLN A 32 6.41 -8.86 6.46
CA GLN A 32 6.85 -7.48 6.25
C GLN A 32 7.33 -6.81 7.54
N MET A 33 6.75 -7.15 8.69
CA MET A 33 7.24 -6.63 9.98
C MET A 33 8.65 -7.14 10.25
N GLU A 34 8.92 -8.42 9.96
CA GLU A 34 10.24 -9.03 10.08
C GLU A 34 11.26 -8.39 9.12
N GLU A 35 10.88 -8.14 7.87
CA GLU A 35 11.77 -7.52 6.87
C GLU A 35 12.06 -6.04 7.14
N THR A 36 11.08 -5.28 7.63
CA THR A 36 11.18 -3.83 7.82
C THR A 36 11.52 -3.40 9.25
N ASN A 37 11.49 -4.35 10.19
CA ASN A 37 11.64 -4.14 11.63
C ASN A 37 10.65 -3.10 12.20
N ALA A 38 9.41 -3.11 11.67
CA ALA A 38 8.30 -2.26 12.10
C ALA A 38 7.12 -3.16 12.50
N PHE A 39 6.93 -3.37 13.80
CA PHE A 39 5.97 -4.34 14.33
C PHE A 39 4.69 -3.67 14.81
N TRP A 40 3.60 -4.42 14.78
CA TRP A 40 2.42 -4.09 15.58
C TRP A 40 2.63 -4.55 17.03
N PRO A 41 2.14 -3.77 18.02
CA PRO A 41 1.29 -2.59 17.89
C PRO A 41 2.03 -1.26 17.68
N GLU A 42 3.36 -1.20 17.76
CA GLU A 42 4.14 0.04 17.74
C GLU A 42 3.91 0.87 16.46
N ALA A 43 3.86 0.21 15.30
CA ALA A 43 3.59 0.85 14.01
C ALA A 43 2.15 1.40 13.87
N HIS A 44 1.25 1.16 14.83
CA HIS A 44 -0.04 1.85 14.89
C HIS A 44 0.08 3.28 15.45
N TYR A 45 1.12 3.54 16.26
CA TYR A 45 1.28 4.79 17.01
C TYR A 45 2.50 5.60 16.55
N ASP A 46 3.46 4.98 15.88
CA ASP A 46 4.64 5.63 15.32
C ASP A 46 4.49 5.85 13.80
N PRO A 47 4.46 7.10 13.31
CA PRO A 47 4.28 7.39 11.89
C PRO A 47 5.44 6.91 11.02
N GLN A 48 6.67 6.87 11.53
CA GLN A 48 7.83 6.37 10.79
C GLN A 48 7.78 4.86 10.63
N GLN A 49 7.34 4.15 11.67
CA GLN A 49 7.14 2.70 11.58
C GLN A 49 5.95 2.35 10.67
N MET A 50 4.84 3.09 10.75
CA MET A 50 3.71 2.93 9.83
C MET A 50 4.14 3.10 8.37
N ALA A 51 4.90 4.14 8.07
CA ALA A 51 5.39 4.41 6.72
C ALA A 51 6.37 3.34 6.21
N LYS A 52 7.22 2.78 7.08
CA LYS A 52 8.12 1.68 6.72
C LYS A 52 7.39 0.38 6.41
N LEU A 53 6.32 0.09 7.15
CA LEU A 53 5.54 -1.13 7.00
C LEU A 53 4.56 -1.09 5.81
N ALA A 54 4.17 0.11 5.36
CA ALA A 54 3.24 0.29 4.25
C ALA A 54 3.88 -0.09 2.89
N LEU A 55 3.15 -0.89 2.12
CA LEU A 55 3.48 -1.37 0.76
C LEU A 55 3.17 -0.31 -0.31
#